data_AF-G0UUX6-F1
#
_entry.id   AF-G0UUX6-F1
#
_cell.length_a   1.000
_cell.length_b   1.000
_cell.length_c   1.000
_cell.angle_alpha   90.00
_cell.angle_beta   90.00
_cell.angle_gamma   90.00
#
_symmetry.space_group_name_H-M   'P 1'
#
loop_
_entity.id
_entity.type
_entity.pdbx_description
1 polymer ?
#
loop_
_entity_poly.entity_id
_entity_poly.type
_entity_poly.pdbx_seq_one_letter_code
_entity_poly.pdbx_strand_id
1 'polypeptide(L)'
;MLHLVSSEVLALTVCFLLLSSVLIAQILQWHWWVNMSTLDTLLLFVSSCVACRTAARGRKCRWPSGVDFTTRVAIVTGASSGVGYGVAQELVSHGWRVVMAGRDEVRLLESRKKIMSQKPLGQAIILGTLDLSDLESVRCFAGAVLDQKQNLPVCLLVNAAGILR
;
A
#
# COMPACT_ATOMS: atom_id res chain seq x y z
N MET A 1 -14.34 8.40 11.44
CA MET A 1 -14.12 9.57 10.57
C MET A 1 -13.41 9.09 9.31
N LEU A 2 -14.17 8.72 8.28
CA LEU A 2 -13.64 8.20 7.02
C LEU A 2 -12.96 9.35 6.26
N HIS A 3 -11.64 9.38 6.24
CA HIS A 3 -10.87 10.28 5.36
C HIS A 3 -11.03 9.77 3.92
N LEU A 4 -12.09 10.25 3.25
CA LEU A 4 -12.60 9.73 1.97
C LEU A 4 -11.96 10.35 0.73
N VAL A 5 -10.83 11.06 0.86
CA VAL A 5 -10.08 11.55 -0.30
C VAL A 5 -8.72 10.86 -0.31
N SER A 6 -8.67 9.71 -0.99
CA SER A 6 -7.41 9.09 -1.39
C SER A 6 -6.58 10.13 -2.15
N SER A 7 -5.26 10.13 -1.95
CA SER A 7 -4.32 10.98 -2.67
C SER A 7 -4.47 10.87 -4.20
N GLU A 8 -4.96 9.72 -4.67
CA GLU A 8 -5.29 9.46 -6.08
C GLU A 8 -6.50 10.27 -6.57
N VAL A 9 -7.55 10.41 -5.76
CA VAL A 9 -8.74 11.20 -6.11
C VAL A 9 -8.36 12.68 -6.22
N LEU A 10 -7.49 13.16 -5.34
CA LEU A 10 -6.98 14.52 -5.39
C LEU A 10 -6.14 14.75 -6.67
N ALA A 11 -5.26 13.80 -7.02
CA ALA A 11 -4.45 13.88 -8.24
C ALA A 11 -5.32 13.87 -9.52
N LEU A 12 -6.35 13.01 -9.57
CA LEU A 12 -7.31 12.97 -10.68
C LEU A 12 -8.10 14.28 -10.79
N THR A 13 -8.46 14.88 -9.66
CA THR A 13 -9.18 16.17 -9.64
C THR A 13 -8.30 17.29 -10.16
N VAL A 14 -7.01 17.32 -9.77
CA VAL A 14 -6.04 18.30 -10.29
C VAL A 14 -5.83 18.12 -11.80
N CYS A 15 -5.67 16.89 -12.30
CA CYS A 15 -5.58 16.62 -13.74
C CYS A 15 -6.85 17.08 -14.49
N PHE A 16 -8.03 16.78 -13.95
CA PHE A 16 -9.30 17.17 -14.57
C PHE A 16 -9.47 18.69 -14.65
N LEU A 17 -9.14 19.41 -13.57
CA LEU A 17 -9.18 20.87 -13.55
C LEU A 17 -8.21 21.48 -14.58
N LEU A 18 -7.01 20.92 -14.71
CA LEU A 18 -6.03 21.37 -15.70
C LEU A 18 -6.47 21.09 -17.14
N LEU A 19 -7.06 19.93 -17.42
CA LEU A 19 -7.61 19.63 -18.75
C LEU A 19 -8.82 20.50 -19.09
N SER A 20 -9.68 20.77 -18.11
CA SER A 20 -10.86 21.62 -18.30
C SER A 20 -10.49 23.08 -18.56
N SER A 21 -9.46 23.62 -17.88
CA SER A 21 -8.99 24.98 -18.10
C SER A 21 -8.36 25.17 -19.48
N VAL A 22 -7.64 24.14 -19.96
CA VAL A 22 -7.11 24.07 -21.33
C VAL A 22 -8.22 24.12 -22.37
N LEU A 23 -9.27 23.31 -22.20
CA LEU A 23 -10.41 23.25 -23.13
C LEU A 23 -11.18 24.58 -23.17
N ILE A 24 -11.44 25.17 -21.99
CA ILE A 24 -12.14 26.47 -21.88
C ILE A 24 -11.34 27.57 -22.57
N ALA A 25 -10.01 27.58 -22.41
CA ALA A 25 -9.15 28.58 -23.04
C ALA A 25 -9.10 28.45 -24.58
N GLN A 26 -9.18 27.23 -25.14
CA GLN A 26 -9.32 27.00 -26.58
C GLN A 26 -10.66 27.50 -27.13
N ILE A 27 -11.77 27.23 -26.42
CA ILE A 27 -13.11 27.63 -26.84
C ILE A 27 -13.27 29.16 -26.84
N LEU A 28 -12.71 29.84 -25.84
CA LEU A 28 -12.83 31.29 -25.69
C LEU A 28 -11.87 32.10 -26.59
N GLN A 29 -11.08 31.44 -27.45
CA GLN A 29 -10.12 32.07 -28.36
C GLN A 29 -9.26 33.13 -27.65
N TRP A 30 -8.86 32.83 -26.41
CA TRP A 30 -8.16 33.79 -25.57
C TRP A 30 -6.81 34.09 -26.21
N HIS A 31 -6.58 35.35 -26.59
CA HIS A 31 -5.44 35.76 -27.43
C HIS A 31 -4.05 35.34 -26.87
N TRP A 32 -3.94 35.19 -25.55
CA TRP A 32 -2.74 34.70 -24.86
C TRP A 32 -2.46 33.20 -25.08
N TRP A 33 -3.52 32.40 -25.24
CA TRP A 33 -3.45 30.94 -25.37
C TRP A 33 -3.04 30.49 -26.78
N VAL A 34 -3.42 31.26 -27.81
CA VAL A 34 -3.07 30.98 -29.21
C VAL A 34 -1.58 31.18 -29.48
N ASN A 35 -0.90 32.01 -28.67
CA ASN A 35 0.54 32.30 -28.76
C ASN A 35 1.40 31.49 -27.78
N MET A 36 0.86 30.45 -27.14
CA MET A 36 1.63 29.63 -26.21
C MET A 36 2.79 28.94 -26.95
N SER A 37 4.00 29.19 -26.48
CA SER A 37 5.18 28.55 -27.06
C SER A 37 5.24 27.07 -26.64
N THR A 38 6.07 26.28 -27.34
CA THR A 38 6.35 24.89 -26.94
C THR A 38 6.92 24.80 -25.53
N LEU A 39 7.66 25.82 -25.08
CA LEU A 39 8.21 25.91 -23.73
C LEU A 39 7.10 26.06 -22.67
N ASP A 40 6.10 26.90 -22.92
CA ASP A 40 4.98 27.13 -21.99
C ASP A 40 4.13 25.87 -21.81
N THR A 41 3.91 25.14 -22.90
CA THR A 41 3.19 23.87 -22.89
C THR A 41 3.94 22.80 -22.10
N LEU A 42 5.27 22.71 -22.30
CA LEU A 42 6.13 21.80 -21.53
C LEU A 42 6.14 22.16 -20.04
N LEU A 43 6.20 23.45 -19.71
CA LEU A 43 6.22 23.93 -18.33
C LEU A 43 4.93 23.57 -17.59
N LEU A 44 3.78 23.72 -18.25
CA LEU A 44 2.47 23.32 -17.70
C LEU A 44 2.39 21.81 -17.47
N PHE A 45 2.86 21.00 -18.42
CA PHE A 45 2.87 19.55 -18.28
C PHE A 45 3.78 19.10 -17.12
N VAL A 46 4.99 19.64 -17.03
CA VAL A 46 5.92 19.34 -15.94
C VAL A 46 5.34 19.78 -14.59
N SER A 47 4.76 20.98 -14.51
CA SER A 47 4.12 21.48 -13.29
C SER A 47 2.95 20.58 -12.86
N SER A 48 2.11 20.15 -13.81
CA SER A 48 1.03 19.18 -13.56
C SER A 48 1.56 17.85 -13.04
N CYS A 49 2.60 17.29 -13.67
CA CYS A 49 3.21 16.03 -13.22
C CYS A 49 3.80 16.16 -11.81
N VAL A 50 4.44 17.29 -11.50
CA VAL A 50 5.00 17.56 -10.17
C VAL A 50 3.88 17.70 -9.14
N ALA A 51 2.82 18.46 -9.44
CA ALA A 51 1.66 18.64 -8.57
C ALA A 51 0.93 17.30 -8.31
N CYS A 52 0.73 16.48 -9.34
CA CYS A 52 0.15 15.16 -9.18
C CYS A 52 1.04 14.25 -8.33
N ARG A 53 2.36 14.27 -8.52
CA ARG A 53 3.31 13.48 -7.69
C ARG A 53 3.32 13.93 -6.24
N THR A 54 3.26 15.23 -5.96
CA THR A 54 3.25 15.73 -4.58
C THR A 54 1.92 15.44 -3.89
N ALA A 55 0.79 15.55 -4.59
CA ALA A 55 -0.52 15.15 -4.09
C ALA A 55 -0.60 13.63 -3.85
N ALA A 56 -0.05 12.82 -4.76
CA ALA A 56 -0.08 11.36 -4.70
C ALA A 56 0.75 10.76 -3.55
N ARG A 57 1.70 11.51 -2.96
CA ARG A 57 2.64 11.01 -1.93
C ARG A 57 1.98 10.49 -0.65
N GLY A 58 0.67 10.66 -0.47
CA GLY A 58 -0.05 10.18 0.69
C GLY A 58 0.40 10.86 1.99
N ARG A 59 -0.37 10.70 3.07
CA ARG A 59 0.11 11.09 4.41
C ARG A 59 0.88 9.91 5.00
N LYS A 60 2.01 10.19 5.64
CA LYS A 60 2.71 9.17 6.44
C LYS A 60 1.75 8.67 7.53
N CYS A 61 1.66 7.35 7.69
CA CYS A 61 0.93 6.75 8.79
C CYS A 61 1.50 7.28 10.12
N ARG A 62 0.64 7.85 10.96
CA ARG A 62 1.05 8.34 12.28
C ARG A 62 0.75 7.26 13.31
N TRP A 63 1.80 6.55 13.73
CA TRP A 63 1.68 5.56 14.79
C TRP A 63 1.49 6.26 16.15
N PRO A 64 0.68 5.70 17.06
CA PRO A 64 0.54 6.24 18.41
C PRO A 64 1.87 6.12 19.15
N SER A 65 2.30 7.21 19.77
CA SER A 65 3.54 7.27 20.56
C SER A 65 3.35 6.58 21.92
N GLY A 66 4.36 5.83 22.37
CA GLY A 66 4.36 5.20 23.70
C GLY A 66 3.57 3.89 23.79
N VAL A 67 3.12 3.33 22.67
CA VAL A 67 2.50 1.99 22.63
C VAL A 67 3.55 0.95 22.26
N ASP A 68 3.69 -0.07 23.09
CA ASP A 68 4.52 -1.24 22.79
C ASP A 68 3.71 -2.25 21.95
N PHE A 69 4.28 -2.64 20.81
CA PHE A 69 3.70 -3.59 19.87
C PHE A 69 4.43 -4.94 19.83
N THR A 70 5.50 -5.12 20.61
CA THR A 70 6.35 -6.33 20.59
C THR A 70 5.59 -7.62 20.95
N THR A 71 4.51 -7.50 21.72
CA THR A 71 3.63 -8.61 22.10
C THR A 71 2.49 -8.86 21.12
N ARG A 72 2.31 -7.98 20.12
CA ARG A 72 1.17 -8.03 19.20
C ARG A 72 1.48 -8.85 17.95
N VAL A 73 0.47 -9.56 17.49
CA VAL A 73 0.56 -10.44 16.32
C VAL A 73 -0.46 -10.05 15.27
N ALA A 74 -0.01 -9.92 14.03
CA ALA A 74 -0.86 -9.68 12.87
C ALA A 74 -0.72 -10.81 11.84
N ILE A 75 -1.81 -11.14 11.15
CA ILE A 75 -1.78 -11.93 9.92
C ILE A 75 -1.95 -10.97 8.74
N VAL A 76 -1.06 -11.06 7.76
CA VAL A 76 -1.15 -10.26 6.53
C VAL A 76 -1.25 -11.20 5.33
N THR A 77 -2.38 -11.14 4.62
CA THR A 77 -2.59 -11.88 3.37
C THR A 77 -2.02 -11.10 2.18
N GLY A 78 -1.51 -11.80 1.17
CA GLY A 78 -0.85 -11.16 0.04
C GLY A 78 0.47 -10.48 0.42
N ALA A 79 1.14 -10.96 1.48
CA ALA A 79 2.32 -10.32 2.06
C ALA A 79 3.59 -10.42 1.20
N SER A 80 3.56 -11.15 0.09
CA SER A 80 4.70 -11.30 -0.81
C SER A 80 4.98 -10.07 -1.67
N SER A 81 3.99 -9.21 -1.93
CA SER A 81 4.12 -8.06 -2.86
C SER A 81 3.10 -6.96 -2.60
N GLY A 82 3.26 -5.82 -3.29
CA GLY A 82 2.28 -4.74 -3.31
C GLY A 82 1.97 -4.15 -1.93
N VAL A 83 0.70 -3.81 -1.70
CA VAL A 83 0.24 -3.21 -0.43
C VAL A 83 0.44 -4.16 0.74
N GLY A 84 0.17 -5.46 0.57
CA GLY A 84 0.35 -6.47 1.63
C GLY A 84 1.80 -6.55 2.12
N TYR A 85 2.77 -6.53 1.20
CA TYR A 85 4.19 -6.46 1.56
C TYR A 85 4.53 -5.19 2.34
N GLY A 86 4.09 -4.02 1.85
CA GLY A 86 4.35 -2.74 2.51
C GLY A 86 3.76 -2.69 3.93
N VAL A 87 2.55 -3.21 4.11
CA VAL A 87 1.92 -3.31 5.44
C VAL A 87 2.69 -4.27 6.35
N ALA A 88 3.12 -5.44 5.85
CA ALA A 88 3.91 -6.37 6.63
C ALA A 88 5.25 -5.75 7.07
N GLN A 89 5.94 -5.05 6.16
CA GLN A 89 7.19 -4.36 6.44
C GLN A 89 7.01 -3.29 7.53
N GLU A 90 5.96 -2.48 7.44
CA GLU A 90 5.69 -1.40 8.39
C GLU A 90 5.27 -1.91 9.78
N LEU A 91 4.48 -2.98 9.83
CA LEU A 91 4.12 -3.62 11.10
C LEU A 91 5.37 -4.19 11.80
N VAL A 92 6.18 -4.93 11.06
CA VAL A 92 7.42 -5.54 11.58
C VAL A 92 8.41 -4.46 12.04
N SER A 93 8.54 -3.34 11.31
CA SER A 93 9.42 -2.23 11.73
C SER A 93 9.01 -1.62 13.07
N HIS A 94 7.71 -1.65 13.41
CA HIS A 94 7.15 -1.16 14.67
C HIS A 94 7.12 -2.20 15.80
N GLY A 95 7.71 -3.39 15.60
CA GLY A 95 7.83 -4.40 16.66
C GLY A 95 6.83 -5.55 16.55
N TRP A 96 5.87 -5.50 15.62
CA TRP A 96 4.87 -6.57 15.51
C TRP A 96 5.50 -7.89 15.06
N ARG A 97 4.91 -8.99 15.52
CA ARG A 97 5.11 -10.30 14.91
C ARG A 97 4.08 -10.46 13.80
N VAL A 98 4.53 -10.65 12.57
CA VAL A 98 3.67 -10.70 11.39
C VAL A 98 3.75 -12.07 10.76
N VAL A 99 2.62 -12.77 10.74
CA VAL A 99 2.43 -13.98 9.93
C VAL A 99 2.14 -13.55 8.50
N MET A 100 3.12 -13.75 7.63
CA MET A 100 3.03 -13.47 6.20
C MET A 100 2.35 -14.65 5.50
N ALA A 101 1.22 -14.39 4.85
CA ALA A 101 0.42 -15.39 4.16
C ALA A 101 0.27 -15.06 2.66
N GLY A 102 0.34 -16.08 1.82
CA GLY A 102 0.24 -15.97 0.37
C GLY A 102 0.45 -17.32 -0.32
N ARG A 103 0.24 -17.36 -1.63
CA ARG A 103 0.22 -18.60 -2.41
C ARG A 103 1.61 -19.16 -2.72
N ASP A 104 2.57 -18.27 -2.95
CA ASP A 104 3.92 -18.61 -3.40
C ASP A 104 4.89 -18.51 -2.22
N GLU A 105 5.32 -19.67 -1.72
CA GLU A 105 6.24 -19.77 -0.59
C GLU A 105 7.61 -19.14 -0.89
N VAL A 106 8.12 -19.32 -2.11
CA VAL A 106 9.43 -18.79 -2.51
C VAL A 106 9.41 -17.27 -2.45
N ARG A 107 8.37 -16.64 -3.03
CA ARG A 107 8.20 -15.18 -2.96
C ARG A 107 7.99 -14.69 -1.54
N LEU A 108 7.28 -15.44 -0.69
CA LEU A 108 7.15 -15.09 0.73
C LEU A 108 8.50 -15.11 1.45
N LEU A 109 9.31 -16.14 1.21
CA LEU A 109 10.64 -16.26 1.81
C LEU A 109 11.58 -15.14 1.37
N GLU A 110 11.57 -14.78 0.08
CA GLU A 110 12.33 -13.64 -0.44
C GLU A 110 11.89 -12.32 0.22
N SER A 111 10.58 -12.08 0.30
CA SER A 111 10.02 -10.88 0.91
C SER A 111 10.31 -10.82 2.41
N ARG A 112 10.19 -11.95 3.13
CA ARG A 112 10.62 -12.07 4.53
C ARG A 112 12.10 -11.72 4.68
N LYS A 113 12.98 -12.26 3.83
CA LYS A 113 14.42 -11.97 3.86
C LYS A 113 14.70 -10.48 3.68
N LYS A 114 14.02 -9.81 2.75
CA LYS A 114 14.13 -8.35 2.53
C LYS A 114 13.67 -7.52 3.72
N ILE A 115 12.58 -7.92 4.39
CA ILE A 115 12.10 -7.25 5.60
C ILE A 115 13.12 -7.44 6.73
N MET A 116 13.56 -8.67 6.97
CA MET A 116 14.46 -8.98 8.09
C MET A 116 15.87 -8.43 7.90
N SER A 117 16.35 -8.23 6.67
CA SER A 117 17.66 -7.61 6.42
C SER A 117 17.76 -6.16 6.90
N GLN A 118 16.62 -5.50 7.13
CA GLN A 118 16.55 -4.13 7.66
C GLN A 118 16.71 -4.08 9.19
N LYS A 119 16.92 -5.23 9.84
CA LYS A 119 17.02 -5.37 11.31
C LYS A 119 15.86 -4.68 12.06
N PRO A 120 14.59 -5.03 11.72
CA PRO A 120 13.43 -4.42 12.35
C PRO A 120 13.29 -4.85 13.82
N LEU A 121 12.44 -4.15 14.57
CA LEU A 121 12.14 -4.48 15.97
C LEU A 121 11.32 -5.78 16.11
N GLY A 122 10.48 -6.07 15.13
CA GLY A 122 9.56 -7.21 15.14
C GLY A 122 10.07 -8.42 14.36
N GLN A 123 9.16 -9.33 14.02
CA GLN A 123 9.52 -10.57 13.32
C GLN A 123 8.52 -10.90 12.21
N ALA A 124 9.03 -11.22 11.03
CA ALA A 124 8.26 -11.83 9.95
C ALA A 124 8.31 -13.37 10.04
N ILE A 125 7.14 -14.00 10.09
CA ILE A 125 6.93 -15.44 10.27
C ILE A 125 6.15 -15.97 9.07
N ILE A 126 6.48 -17.17 8.59
CA ILE A 126 5.72 -17.89 7.57
C ILE A 126 5.32 -19.22 8.18
N LEU A 127 4.02 -19.52 8.20
CA LEU A 127 3.48 -20.77 8.76
C LEU A 127 3.07 -21.77 7.69
N GLY A 128 2.97 -21.33 6.44
CA GLY A 128 2.53 -22.12 5.30
C GLY A 128 2.01 -21.21 4.19
N THR A 129 1.64 -21.82 3.08
CA THR A 129 0.97 -21.13 1.97
C THR A 129 -0.51 -20.94 2.27
N LEU A 130 -1.10 -19.93 1.65
CA LEU A 130 -2.53 -19.60 1.75
C LEU A 130 -3.04 -19.20 0.37
N ASP A 131 -3.93 -20.03 -0.19
CA ASP A 131 -4.74 -19.69 -1.35
C ASP A 131 -6.17 -19.36 -0.91
N LEU A 132 -6.55 -18.09 -1.05
CA LEU A 132 -7.89 -17.62 -0.68
C LEU A 132 -8.98 -18.07 -1.67
N SER A 133 -8.60 -18.61 -2.83
CA SER A 133 -9.56 -19.21 -3.77
C SER A 133 -9.92 -20.66 -3.44
N ASP A 134 -9.19 -21.29 -2.51
CA ASP A 134 -9.41 -22.65 -2.03
C ASP A 134 -9.73 -22.66 -0.53
N LEU A 135 -10.96 -23.06 -0.18
CA LEU A 135 -11.41 -23.12 1.22
C LEU A 135 -10.68 -24.19 2.04
N GLU A 136 -10.16 -25.24 1.40
CA GLU A 136 -9.36 -26.24 2.11
C GLU A 136 -8.01 -25.64 2.52
N SER A 137 -7.32 -24.95 1.61
CA SER A 137 -6.13 -24.15 1.92
C SER A 137 -6.36 -23.17 3.08
N VAL A 138 -7.48 -22.43 3.06
CA VAL A 138 -7.84 -21.51 4.15
C VAL A 138 -7.99 -22.23 5.49
N ARG A 139 -8.68 -23.37 5.52
CA ARG A 139 -8.89 -24.16 6.75
C ARG A 139 -7.58 -24.72 7.28
N CYS A 140 -6.73 -25.28 6.42
CA CYS A 140 -5.41 -25.80 6.79
C CYS A 140 -4.52 -24.70 7.38
N PHE A 141 -4.47 -23.53 6.73
CA PHE A 141 -3.70 -22.39 7.23
C PHE A 141 -4.24 -21.88 8.57
N ALA A 142 -5.56 -21.77 8.71
CA ALA A 142 -6.18 -21.39 9.97
C ALA A 142 -5.89 -22.40 11.09
N GLY A 143 -5.88 -23.70 10.79
CA GLY A 143 -5.44 -24.76 11.68
C GLY A 143 -4.02 -24.54 12.19
N ALA A 144 -3.06 -24.33 11.28
CA ALA A 144 -1.67 -24.06 11.64
C ALA A 144 -1.48 -22.81 12.53
N VAL A 145 -2.30 -21.76 12.31
CA VAL A 145 -2.32 -20.58 13.18
C VAL A 145 -2.89 -20.92 14.56
N LEU A 146 -3.98 -21.67 14.62
CA LEU A 146 -4.65 -22.06 15.86
C LEU A 146 -3.79 -23.00 16.72
N ASP A 147 -3.03 -23.89 16.10
CA ASP A 147 -2.06 -24.76 16.78
C ASP A 147 -0.99 -23.94 17.51
N GLN A 148 -0.69 -22.74 17.01
CA GLN A 148 0.24 -21.80 17.61
C GLN A 148 -0.42 -20.73 18.48
N LYS A 149 -1.72 -20.82 18.78
CA LYS A 149 -2.49 -19.76 19.46
C LYS A 149 -1.86 -19.26 20.76
N GLN A 150 -1.23 -20.12 21.54
CA GLN A 150 -0.53 -19.72 22.78
C GLN A 150 0.70 -18.84 22.50
N ASN A 151 1.38 -19.10 21.38
CA ASN A 151 2.54 -18.37 20.93
C ASN A 151 2.20 -17.21 20.00
N LEU A 152 1.00 -17.19 19.41
CA LEU A 152 0.54 -16.21 18.42
C LEU A 152 -0.86 -15.68 18.80
N PRO A 153 -0.96 -14.78 19.79
CA PRO A 153 -2.22 -14.10 20.11
C PRO A 153 -2.56 -13.08 19.02
N VAL A 154 -3.09 -13.57 17.89
CA VAL A 154 -3.45 -12.75 16.73
C VAL A 154 -4.51 -11.74 17.12
N CYS A 155 -4.20 -10.45 16.93
CA CYS A 155 -5.11 -9.34 17.24
C CYS A 155 -5.42 -8.45 16.02
N LEU A 156 -4.76 -8.70 14.88
CA LEU A 156 -4.98 -7.98 13.64
C LEU A 156 -4.96 -8.95 12.44
N LEU A 157 -5.97 -8.83 11.57
CA LEU A 157 -6.01 -9.49 10.28
C LEU A 157 -6.05 -8.43 9.18
N VAL A 158 -5.10 -8.50 8.25
CA VAL A 158 -5.02 -7.61 7.09
C VAL A 158 -5.36 -8.40 5.82
N ASN A 159 -6.53 -8.10 5.26
CA ASN A 159 -7.01 -8.65 4.00
C ASN A 159 -6.49 -7.82 2.82
N ALA A 160 -5.24 -8.04 2.43
CA ALA A 160 -4.57 -7.32 1.35
C ALA A 160 -4.30 -8.18 0.11
N ALA A 161 -4.60 -9.48 0.16
CA ALA A 161 -4.56 -10.32 -1.03
C ALA A 161 -5.60 -9.87 -2.06
N GLY A 162 -5.17 -9.74 -3.31
CA GLY A 162 -6.00 -9.41 -4.45
C GLY A 162 -5.68 -10.30 -5.65
N ILE A 163 -6.62 -10.38 -6.59
CA ILE A 163 -6.47 -11.10 -7.85
C ILE A 163 -6.24 -10.06 -8.94
N LEU A 164 -5.13 -10.16 -9.65
CA LEU A 164 -4.98 -9.50 -10.96
C LEU A 164 -5.58 -10.46 -11.99
N ARG A 165 -6.68 -10.05 -12.63
CA ARG A 165 -7.23 -10.69 -13.83
C ARG A 165 -6.80 -9.91 -15.05
#